data_AF-A0A536N0B6-F1
#
_entry.id   AF-A0A536N0B6-F1
#
_cell.length_a   1.000
_cell.length_b   1.000
_cell.length_c   1.000
_cell.angle_alpha   90.00
_cell.angle_beta   90.00
_cell.angle_gamma   90.00
#
_symmetry.space_group_name_H-M   'P 1'
#
loop_
_entity.id
_entity.type
_entity.pdbx_description
1 polymer ?
#
loop_
_entity_poly.entity_id
_entity_poly.type
_entity_poly.pdbx_seq_one_letter_code
_entity_poly.pdbx_strand_id
1 'polypeptide(L)'
;MPEQLLLLVTIIIAVGFDFTNGFHDTANAIATSVSTRALSPRLAVLISSVLNLAGAIITVVFFQAKVSNTIGKIVAFKAGLVVIIAALIGAIIWNLVTWYLGLPSSSTHALVGALSGAAIAAAHGLGGVRAAEFWKTVLSLVISPPVGFLLAAIFMTVLLATFHAARPAPLNRTFRSLQIVTGALVSYSHGANDAQ
;
A
#
# COMPACT_ATOMS: atom_id res chain seq x y z
N MET A 1 32.82 7.80 5.69
CA MET A 1 32.74 7.75 4.20
C MET A 1 31.97 6.54 3.68
N PRO A 2 32.26 5.27 4.06
CA PRO A 2 31.48 4.12 3.56
C PRO A 2 30.01 4.14 4.04
N GLU A 3 29.74 4.56 5.28
CA GLU A 3 28.36 4.61 5.81
C GLU A 3 27.46 5.64 5.11
N GLN A 4 27.99 6.80 4.75
CA GLN A 4 27.23 7.84 4.03
C GLN A 4 26.88 7.41 2.61
N LEU A 5 27.82 6.73 1.93
CA LEU A 5 27.57 6.13 0.62
C LEU A 5 26.48 5.05 0.72
N LEU A 6 26.57 4.20 1.74
CA LEU A 6 25.61 3.12 1.95
C LEU A 6 24.22 3.66 2.27
N LEU A 7 24.13 4.72 3.07
CA LEU A 7 22.88 5.44 3.35
C LEU A 7 22.28 6.05 2.07
N LEU A 8 23.09 6.73 1.26
CA LEU A 8 22.64 7.29 -0.02
C LEU A 8 22.08 6.19 -0.93
N VAL A 9 22.77 5.06 -1.02
CA VAL A 9 22.29 3.89 -1.78
C VAL A 9 20.99 3.36 -1.20
N THR A 10 20.86 3.23 0.12
CA THR A 10 19.59 2.82 0.76
C THR A 10 18.45 3.75 0.38
N ILE A 11 18.67 5.08 0.42
CA ILE A 11 17.64 6.07 0.05
C ILE A 11 17.22 5.92 -1.41
N ILE A 12 18.18 5.77 -2.33
CA ILE A 12 17.89 5.59 -3.76
C ILE A 12 17.05 4.33 -3.98
N ILE A 13 17.41 3.22 -3.31
CA ILE A 13 16.66 1.97 -3.41
C ILE A 13 15.28 2.09 -2.77
N ALA A 14 15.15 2.77 -1.64
CA ALA A 14 13.85 3.01 -0.99
C ALA A 14 12.92 3.82 -1.90
N VAL A 15 13.41 4.90 -2.51
CA VAL A 15 12.65 5.67 -3.51
C VAL A 15 12.30 4.82 -4.72
N GLY A 16 13.18 3.92 -5.13
CA GLY A 16 12.90 2.93 -6.19
C GLY A 16 11.77 1.97 -5.80
N PHE A 17 11.77 1.46 -4.57
CA PHE A 17 10.68 0.63 -4.05
C PHE A 17 9.37 1.40 -4.03
N ASP A 18 9.35 2.64 -3.52
CA ASP A 18 8.15 3.49 -3.47
C ASP A 18 7.60 3.76 -4.87
N PHE A 19 8.49 4.02 -5.85
CA PHE A 19 8.09 4.13 -7.24
C PHE A 19 7.46 2.83 -7.75
N THR A 20 8.05 1.68 -7.39
CA THR A 20 7.48 0.39 -7.80
C THR A 20 6.11 0.14 -7.21
N ASN A 21 5.97 0.43 -5.93
CA ASN A 21 4.73 0.31 -5.19
C ASN A 21 3.64 1.19 -5.82
N GLY A 22 3.97 2.46 -6.10
CA GLY A 22 3.06 3.41 -6.74
C GLY A 22 2.54 2.90 -8.08
N PHE A 23 3.38 2.38 -8.97
CA PHE A 23 2.89 1.90 -10.28
C PHE A 23 2.00 0.65 -10.15
N HIS A 24 2.27 -0.23 -9.17
CA HIS A 24 1.48 -1.43 -8.93
C HIS A 24 0.07 -1.08 -8.47
N ASP A 25 -0.03 -0.16 -7.51
CA ASP A 25 -1.27 0.04 -6.76
C ASP A 25 -2.08 1.26 -7.21
N THR A 26 -1.54 2.11 -8.10
CA THR A 26 -2.30 3.23 -8.70
C THR A 26 -3.62 2.74 -9.32
N ALA A 27 -3.61 1.57 -9.97
CA ALA A 27 -4.81 1.00 -10.60
C ALA A 27 -5.94 0.75 -9.57
N ASN A 28 -5.61 0.35 -8.34
CA ASN A 28 -6.58 0.02 -7.31
C ASN A 28 -7.44 1.22 -6.90
N ALA A 29 -6.86 2.42 -6.91
CA ALA A 29 -7.54 3.64 -6.50
C ALA A 29 -8.33 4.33 -7.63
N ILE A 30 -7.87 4.21 -8.89
CA ILE A 30 -8.41 4.99 -10.01
C ILE A 30 -9.25 4.19 -11.01
N ALA A 31 -9.19 2.85 -11.00
CA ALA A 31 -9.84 2.01 -12.01
C ALA A 31 -11.34 2.27 -12.12
N THR A 32 -12.05 2.48 -11.01
CA THR A 32 -13.49 2.76 -10.98
C THR A 32 -13.83 4.09 -11.66
N SER A 33 -13.14 5.16 -11.28
CA SER A 33 -13.34 6.50 -11.84
C SER A 33 -12.94 6.61 -13.31
N VAL A 34 -11.92 5.85 -13.74
CA VAL A 34 -11.47 5.83 -15.14
C VAL A 34 -12.39 4.98 -16.01
N SER A 35 -12.77 3.77 -15.56
CA SER A 35 -13.62 2.85 -16.34
C SER A 35 -15.04 3.40 -16.57
N THR A 36 -15.59 4.10 -15.58
CA THR A 36 -16.88 4.79 -15.68
C THR A 36 -16.80 6.15 -16.39
N ARG A 37 -15.60 6.54 -16.86
CA ARG A 37 -15.31 7.83 -17.50
C ARG A 37 -15.63 9.04 -16.61
N ALA A 38 -15.62 8.88 -15.28
CA ALA A 38 -15.73 9.99 -14.34
C ALA A 38 -14.55 10.95 -14.42
N LEU A 39 -13.36 10.39 -14.59
CA LEU A 39 -12.10 11.11 -14.74
C LEU A 39 -11.35 10.62 -15.98
N SER A 40 -10.58 11.52 -16.59
CA SER A 40 -9.59 11.12 -17.59
C SER A 40 -8.42 10.41 -16.91
N PRO A 41 -7.76 9.44 -17.54
CA PRO A 41 -6.64 8.70 -16.94
C PRO A 41 -5.54 9.62 -16.39
N ARG A 42 -5.16 10.66 -17.16
CA ARG A 42 -4.11 11.62 -16.74
C ARG A 42 -4.48 12.37 -15.47
N LEU A 43 -5.72 12.84 -15.37
CA LEU A 43 -6.17 13.56 -14.19
C LEU A 43 -6.35 12.64 -12.98
N ALA A 44 -6.81 11.41 -13.21
CA ALA A 44 -6.94 10.41 -12.16
C ALA A 44 -5.58 10.05 -11.53
N VAL A 45 -4.55 9.84 -12.36
CA VAL A 45 -3.17 9.62 -11.90
C VAL A 45 -2.67 10.84 -11.12
N LEU A 46 -2.84 12.05 -11.64
CA LEU A 46 -2.38 13.27 -10.96
C LEU A 46 -3.01 13.43 -9.57
N ILE A 47 -4.33 13.27 -9.46
CA ILE A 47 -5.05 13.33 -8.18
C ILE A 47 -4.55 12.23 -7.26
N SER A 48 -4.39 11.01 -7.76
CA SER A 48 -3.94 9.88 -6.97
C SER A 48 -2.52 10.08 -6.43
N SER A 49 -1.59 10.57 -7.26
CA SER A 49 -0.21 10.85 -6.83
C SER A 49 -0.14 11.93 -5.76
N VAL A 50 -0.89 13.04 -5.92
CA VAL A 50 -0.93 14.13 -4.93
C VAL A 50 -1.50 13.64 -3.60
N LEU A 51 -2.59 12.87 -3.64
CA LEU A 51 -3.24 12.39 -2.42
C LEU A 51 -2.46 11.27 -1.73
N ASN A 52 -1.80 10.39 -2.48
CA ASN A 52 -0.86 9.42 -1.91
C ASN A 52 0.27 10.14 -1.16
N LEU A 53 0.89 11.14 -1.79
CA LEU A 53 1.93 11.95 -1.15
C LEU A 53 1.40 12.67 0.11
N ALA A 54 0.21 13.27 0.03
CA ALA A 54 -0.41 13.93 1.17
C ALA A 54 -0.69 12.95 2.32
N GLY A 55 -1.23 11.76 2.02
CA GLY A 55 -1.45 10.69 2.99
C GLY A 55 -0.16 10.26 3.69
N ALA A 56 0.89 10.03 2.90
CA ALA A 56 2.20 9.65 3.43
C ALA A 56 2.78 10.72 4.37
N ILE A 57 2.81 11.98 3.93
CA ILE A 57 3.33 13.10 4.73
C ILE A 57 2.53 13.27 6.01
N ILE A 58 1.20 13.26 5.94
CA ILE A 58 0.35 13.45 7.12
C ILE A 58 0.56 12.32 8.13
N THR A 59 0.61 11.07 7.67
CA THR A 59 0.88 9.92 8.56
C THR A 59 2.24 10.02 9.24
N VAL A 60 3.29 10.39 8.50
CA VAL A 60 4.64 10.50 9.06
C VAL A 60 4.72 11.64 10.06
N VAL A 61 4.21 12.83 9.71
CA VAL A 61 4.31 14.05 10.53
C VAL A 61 3.40 14.00 11.76
N PHE A 62 2.14 13.59 11.61
CA PHE A 62 1.13 13.71 12.67
C PHE A 62 0.83 12.39 13.38
N PHE A 63 1.05 11.25 12.72
CA PHE A 63 0.70 9.92 13.25
C PHE A 63 1.91 9.03 13.54
N GLN A 64 3.12 9.59 13.52
CA GLN A 64 4.36 8.93 13.93
C GLN A 64 4.65 7.62 13.15
N ALA A 65 4.34 7.57 11.85
CA ALA A 65 4.70 6.44 10.98
C ALA A 65 4.38 5.05 11.58
N LYS A 66 3.16 4.89 12.12
CA LYS A 66 2.73 3.66 12.84
C LYS A 66 2.93 2.38 12.05
N VAL A 67 2.68 2.40 10.73
CA VAL A 67 2.84 1.21 9.87
C VAL A 67 4.31 0.84 9.74
N SER A 68 5.17 1.80 9.40
CA SER A 68 6.64 1.61 9.37
C SER A 68 7.18 1.07 10.70
N ASN A 69 6.73 1.65 11.82
CA ASN A 69 7.10 1.18 13.16
C ASN A 69 6.62 -0.24 13.46
N THR A 70 5.51 -0.68 12.88
CA THR A 70 4.99 -2.04 13.05
C THR A 70 5.80 -3.03 12.23
N ILE A 71 6.07 -2.71 10.97
CA ILE A 71 6.87 -3.56 10.07
C ILE A 71 8.31 -3.65 10.55
N GLY A 72 8.91 -2.54 10.99
CA GLY A 72 10.25 -2.52 11.57
C GLY A 72 10.39 -3.38 12.83
N LYS A 73 9.32 -3.57 13.62
CA LYS A 73 9.33 -4.43 14.82
C LYS A 73 9.38 -5.93 14.50
N ILE A 74 9.12 -6.33 13.25
CA ILE A 74 9.26 -7.72 12.81
C ILE A 74 10.72 -8.18 12.96
N VAL A 75 11.69 -7.28 12.75
CA VAL A 75 13.10 -7.61 12.91
C VAL A 75 13.45 -7.65 14.40
N ALA A 76 14.06 -8.75 14.85
CA ALA A 76 14.34 -8.98 16.27
C ALA A 76 15.47 -8.10 16.84
N PHE A 77 16.33 -7.59 15.96
CA PHE A 77 17.53 -6.82 16.25
C PHE A 77 17.51 -5.47 15.53
N LYS A 78 18.45 -4.58 15.86
CA LYS A 78 18.63 -3.31 15.13
C LYS A 78 19.20 -3.60 13.75
N ALA A 79 18.35 -3.59 12.72
CA ALA A 79 18.74 -3.83 11.34
C ALA A 79 19.80 -2.83 10.88
N GLY A 80 20.92 -3.34 10.36
CA GLY A 80 21.89 -2.53 9.63
C GLY A 80 21.37 -2.18 8.24
N LEU A 81 21.93 -1.14 7.62
CA LEU A 81 21.53 -0.68 6.28
C LEU A 81 21.61 -1.79 5.21
N VAL A 82 22.54 -2.74 5.35
CA VAL A 82 22.67 -3.89 4.43
C VAL A 82 21.43 -4.79 4.47
N VAL A 83 20.86 -5.04 5.66
CA VAL A 83 19.63 -5.86 5.81
C VAL A 83 18.45 -5.14 5.17
N ILE A 84 18.36 -3.83 5.35
CA ILE A 84 17.30 -2.99 4.76
C ILE A 84 17.44 -3.00 3.22
N ILE A 85 18.64 -2.80 2.69
CA ILE A 85 18.91 -2.85 1.25
C ILE A 85 18.51 -4.22 0.67
N ALA A 86 18.91 -5.32 1.31
CA ALA A 86 18.57 -6.67 0.86
C ALA A 86 17.05 -6.90 0.85
N ALA A 87 16.35 -6.44 1.88
CA ALA A 87 14.89 -6.50 1.96
C ALA A 87 14.23 -5.70 0.83
N LEU A 88 14.66 -4.46 0.60
CA LEU A 88 14.10 -3.61 -0.45
C LEU A 88 14.37 -4.16 -1.84
N ILE A 89 15.58 -4.66 -2.11
CA ILE A 89 15.90 -5.30 -3.40
C ILE A 89 15.03 -6.53 -3.61
N GLY A 90 14.86 -7.38 -2.59
CA GLY A 90 14.00 -8.55 -2.67
C GLY A 90 12.54 -8.18 -2.97
N ALA A 91 12.02 -7.15 -2.30
CA ALA A 91 10.67 -6.65 -2.53
C ALA A 91 10.50 -6.04 -3.93
N ILE A 92 11.45 -5.21 -4.39
CA ILE A 92 11.46 -4.63 -5.74
C ILE A 92 11.48 -5.72 -6.81
N ILE A 93 12.36 -6.72 -6.67
CA ILE A 93 12.44 -7.84 -7.62
C ILE A 93 11.10 -8.55 -7.69
N TRP A 94 10.48 -8.85 -6.55
CA TRP A 94 9.18 -9.52 -6.51
C TRP A 94 8.07 -8.68 -7.15
N ASN A 95 8.03 -7.39 -6.86
CA ASN A 95 7.12 -6.44 -7.50
C ASN A 95 7.30 -6.47 -9.04
N LEU A 96 8.52 -6.27 -9.54
CA LEU A 96 8.80 -6.29 -10.98
C LEU A 96 8.43 -7.63 -11.64
N VAL A 97 8.70 -8.76 -10.99
CA VAL A 97 8.33 -10.09 -11.50
C VAL A 97 6.81 -10.22 -11.60
N THR A 98 6.08 -9.89 -10.54
CA THR A 98 4.62 -10.01 -10.52
C THR A 98 3.96 -9.05 -11.50
N TRP A 99 4.49 -7.84 -11.64
CA TRP A 99 4.07 -6.88 -12.66
C TRP A 99 4.27 -7.41 -14.07
N TYR A 100 5.47 -7.92 -14.38
CA TYR A 100 5.79 -8.44 -15.70
C TYR A 100 4.87 -9.62 -16.08
N LEU A 101 4.50 -10.44 -15.10
CA LEU A 101 3.56 -11.55 -15.26
C LEU A 101 2.08 -11.13 -15.22
N GLY A 102 1.76 -9.86 -14.98
CA GLY A 102 0.39 -9.36 -14.84
C GLY A 102 -0.36 -9.90 -13.62
N LEU A 103 0.37 -10.37 -12.60
CA LEU A 103 -0.21 -10.91 -11.37
C LEU A 103 -0.54 -9.77 -10.40
N PRO A 104 -1.78 -9.69 -9.89
CA PRO A 104 -2.09 -8.75 -8.82
C PRO A 104 -1.33 -9.19 -7.56
N SER A 105 -0.39 -8.36 -7.12
CA SER A 105 0.44 -8.62 -5.93
C SER A 105 0.39 -7.44 -4.99
N SER A 106 0.57 -7.71 -3.69
CA SER A 106 0.60 -6.69 -2.65
C SER A 106 2.05 -6.36 -2.30
N SER A 107 2.45 -5.10 -2.49
CA SER A 107 3.78 -4.61 -2.15
C SER A 107 4.08 -4.76 -0.64
N THR A 108 3.06 -4.63 0.22
CA THR A 108 3.20 -4.87 1.67
C THR A 108 3.57 -6.33 1.97
N HIS A 109 2.98 -7.30 1.27
CA HIS A 109 3.37 -8.71 1.42
C HIS A 109 4.80 -8.94 0.92
N ALA A 110 5.16 -8.33 -0.21
CA ALA A 110 6.51 -8.40 -0.76
C ALA A 110 7.54 -7.86 0.23
N LEU A 111 7.28 -6.68 0.82
CA LEU A 111 8.15 -6.04 1.80
C LEU A 111 8.25 -6.84 3.10
N VAL A 112 7.13 -7.27 3.69
CA VAL A 112 7.13 -8.08 4.92
C VAL A 112 7.87 -9.40 4.72
N GLY A 113 7.65 -10.06 3.58
CA GLY A 113 8.34 -11.31 3.21
C GLY A 113 9.84 -11.10 3.02
N ALA A 114 10.23 -10.08 2.24
CA ALA A 114 11.64 -9.78 1.97
C ALA A 114 12.39 -9.31 3.22
N LEU A 115 11.77 -8.49 4.07
CA LEU A 115 12.32 -8.06 5.35
C LEU A 115 12.53 -9.24 6.30
N SER A 116 11.54 -10.12 6.39
CA SER A 116 11.63 -11.34 7.21
C SER A 116 12.75 -12.25 6.70
N GLY A 117 12.85 -12.47 5.38
CA GLY A 117 13.92 -13.25 4.77
C GLY A 117 15.31 -12.67 5.01
N ALA A 118 15.47 -11.36 4.83
CA ALA A 118 16.72 -10.66 5.10
C ALA A 118 17.12 -10.75 6.58
N ALA A 119 16.17 -10.62 7.50
CA ALA A 119 16.40 -10.76 8.93
C ALA A 119 16.80 -12.18 9.33
N ILE A 120 16.15 -13.21 8.78
CA ILE A 120 16.50 -14.62 9.00
C ILE A 120 17.92 -14.91 8.51
N ALA A 121 18.26 -14.42 7.31
CA ALA A 121 19.59 -14.60 6.74
C ALA A 121 20.67 -13.92 7.60
N ALA A 122 20.43 -12.68 8.02
CA ALA A 122 21.37 -11.91 8.84
C ALA A 122 21.55 -12.48 10.27
N ALA A 123 20.52 -13.11 10.83
CA ALA A 123 20.59 -13.75 12.14
C ALA A 123 21.02 -15.22 12.08
N HIS A 124 21.31 -15.76 10.90
CA HIS A 124 21.61 -17.19 10.67
C HIS A 124 20.55 -18.14 11.24
N GLY A 125 19.28 -17.75 11.20
CA GLY A 125 18.18 -18.55 11.72
C GLY A 125 16.90 -17.78 11.97
N LEU A 126 15.84 -18.50 12.36
CA LEU A 126 14.50 -17.95 12.57
C LEU A 126 14.44 -16.92 13.70
N GLY A 127 15.44 -16.90 14.60
CA GLY A 127 15.56 -15.90 15.68
C GLY A 127 15.74 -14.46 15.20
N GLY A 128 16.02 -14.23 13.90
CA GLY A 128 16.05 -12.89 13.31
C GLY A 128 14.69 -12.19 13.23
N VAL A 129 13.61 -12.94 13.36
CA VAL A 129 12.23 -12.45 13.24
C VAL A 129 11.49 -12.60 14.57
N ARG A 130 10.82 -11.54 15.01
CA ARG A 130 9.88 -11.58 16.14
C ARG A 130 8.59 -12.24 15.69
N ALA A 131 8.44 -13.53 15.97
CA ALA A 131 7.29 -14.32 15.55
C ALA A 131 5.94 -13.67 15.89
N ALA A 132 5.81 -13.06 17.09
CA ALA A 132 4.59 -12.37 17.50
C ALA A 132 4.22 -11.18 16.59
N GLU A 133 5.19 -10.32 16.26
CA GLU A 133 4.96 -9.15 15.40
C GLU A 133 4.75 -9.56 13.94
N PHE A 134 5.47 -10.58 13.48
CA PHE A 134 5.27 -11.19 12.17
C PHE A 134 3.85 -11.73 12.02
N TRP A 135 3.41 -12.58 12.94
CA TRP A 135 2.07 -13.20 12.86
C TRP A 135 0.96 -12.18 13.04
N LYS A 136 1.15 -11.15 13.87
CA LYS A 136 0.23 -10.03 13.98
C LYS A 136 0.06 -9.30 12.64
N THR A 137 1.16 -9.06 11.93
CA THR A 137 1.14 -8.42 10.60
C THR A 137 0.46 -9.32 9.58
N VAL A 138 0.83 -10.60 9.51
CA VAL A 138 0.21 -11.59 8.61
C VAL A 138 -1.29 -11.71 8.87
N LEU A 139 -1.73 -11.80 10.13
CA LEU A 139 -3.15 -11.86 10.47
C LEU A 139 -3.90 -10.62 10.01
N SER A 140 -3.32 -9.42 10.16
CA SER A 140 -3.96 -8.19 9.67
C SER A 140 -4.16 -8.19 8.14
N LEU A 141 -3.21 -8.76 7.40
CA LEU A 141 -3.27 -8.88 5.95
C LEU A 141 -4.30 -9.92 5.49
N VAL A 142 -4.48 -11.00 6.25
CA VAL A 142 -5.48 -12.05 5.95
C VAL A 142 -6.90 -11.63 6.36
N ILE A 143 -7.04 -10.90 7.47
CA ILE A 143 -8.35 -10.51 8.01
C ILE A 143 -8.93 -9.28 7.27
N SER A 144 -8.08 -8.39 6.76
CA SER A 144 -8.56 -7.14 6.14
C SER A 144 -9.41 -7.33 4.88
N PRO A 145 -9.13 -8.25 3.93
CA PRO A 145 -9.98 -8.41 2.76
C PRO A 145 -11.38 -8.93 3.10
N PRO A 146 -11.58 -10.00 3.89
CA PRO A 146 -12.92 -10.44 4.30
C PRO A 146 -13.73 -9.36 5.00
N VAL A 147 -13.10 -8.59 5.90
CA VAL A 147 -13.76 -7.47 6.58
C VAL A 147 -14.13 -6.38 5.58
N GLY A 148 -13.24 -6.05 4.65
CA GLY A 148 -13.50 -5.10 3.56
C GLY A 148 -14.68 -5.51 2.69
N PHE A 149 -14.74 -6.78 2.28
CA PHE A 149 -15.86 -7.32 1.50
C PHE A 149 -17.18 -7.29 2.28
N LEU A 150 -17.16 -7.64 3.57
CA LEU A 150 -18.35 -7.61 4.42
C LEU A 150 -18.89 -6.19 4.56
N LEU A 151 -18.03 -5.22 4.87
CA LEU A 151 -18.41 -3.81 4.98
C LEU A 151 -18.91 -3.25 3.65
N ALA A 152 -18.25 -3.59 2.55
CA ALA A 152 -18.69 -3.21 1.20
C ALA A 152 -20.08 -3.81 0.88
N ALA A 153 -20.32 -5.07 1.21
CA ALA A 153 -21.62 -5.73 0.99
C ALA A 153 -22.75 -5.06 1.78
N ILE A 154 -22.51 -4.75 3.07
CA ILE A 154 -23.47 -4.04 3.91
C ILE A 154 -23.75 -2.65 3.33
N PHE A 155 -22.70 -1.89 3.01
CA PHE A 155 -22.83 -0.54 2.47
C PHE A 155 -23.60 -0.53 1.13
N MET A 156 -23.27 -1.45 0.22
CA MET A 156 -23.98 -1.59 -1.05
C MET A 156 -25.45 -1.99 -0.86
N THR A 157 -25.74 -2.87 0.10
CA THR A 157 -27.13 -3.25 0.43
C THR A 157 -27.94 -2.05 0.91
N VAL A 158 -27.37 -1.25 1.81
CA VAL A 158 -28.01 -0.01 2.31
C VAL A 158 -28.24 1.00 1.18
N LEU A 159 -27.24 1.21 0.31
CA LEU A 159 -27.39 2.11 -0.83
C LEU A 159 -28.51 1.66 -1.77
N LEU A 160 -28.54 0.37 -2.14
CA LEU A 160 -29.58 -0.17 -3.01
C LEU A 160 -30.97 -0.06 -2.37
N ALA A 161 -31.09 -0.38 -1.08
CA ALA A 161 -32.35 -0.24 -0.34
C ALA A 161 -32.80 1.22 -0.21
N THR A 162 -31.88 2.18 -0.09
CA THR A 162 -32.23 3.60 0.06
C THR A 162 -32.66 4.23 -1.27
N PHE A 163 -32.00 3.84 -2.37
CA PHE A 163 -32.19 4.46 -3.68
C PHE A 163 -32.97 3.61 -4.69
N HIS A 164 -33.61 2.51 -4.26
CA HIS A 164 -34.32 1.59 -5.17
C HIS A 164 -35.41 2.27 -6.02
N ALA A 165 -36.04 3.33 -5.52
CA ALA A 165 -37.11 4.07 -6.20
C ALA A 165 -36.64 5.39 -6.83
N ALA A 166 -35.35 5.71 -6.73
CA ALA A 166 -34.81 6.97 -7.24
C ALA A 166 -34.69 6.95 -8.77
N ARG A 167 -34.83 8.12 -9.40
CA ARG A 167 -34.68 8.27 -10.85
C ARG A 167 -33.22 8.02 -11.27
N PRO A 168 -32.92 7.11 -12.22
CA PRO A 168 -31.54 6.74 -12.56
C PRO A 168 -30.67 7.90 -13.07
N ALA A 169 -31.22 8.82 -13.87
CA ALA A 169 -30.44 9.89 -14.49
C ALA A 169 -29.77 10.87 -13.50
N PRO A 170 -30.50 11.51 -12.56
CA PRO A 170 -29.87 12.38 -11.54
C PRO A 170 -28.99 11.59 -10.56
N LEU A 171 -29.39 10.35 -10.26
CA LEU A 171 -28.65 9.48 -9.35
C LEU A 171 -27.27 9.14 -9.91
N ASN A 172 -27.20 8.71 -11.18
CA ASN A 172 -25.94 8.39 -11.85
C ASN A 172 -25.00 9.59 -11.94
N ARG A 173 -25.53 10.81 -12.16
CA ARG A 173 -24.71 12.04 -12.16
C ARG A 173 -24.08 12.30 -10.79
N THR A 174 -24.85 12.08 -9.73
CA THR A 174 -24.39 12.25 -8.34
C THR A 174 -23.34 11.20 -7.99
N PHE A 175 -23.63 9.90 -8.22
CA PHE A 175 -22.66 8.83 -7.98
C PHE A 175 -21.39 8.97 -8.81
N ARG A 176 -21.48 9.51 -10.03
CA ARG A 176 -20.30 9.79 -10.86
C ARG A 176 -19.38 10.83 -10.22
N SER A 177 -19.93 11.79 -9.48
CA SER A 177 -19.14 12.78 -8.75
C SER A 177 -18.62 12.18 -7.43
N LEU A 178 -19.45 11.41 -6.72
CA LEU A 178 -19.06 10.77 -5.47
C LEU A 178 -17.93 9.75 -5.66
N GLN A 179 -17.91 8.98 -6.76
CA GLN A 179 -16.82 8.03 -6.99
C GLN A 179 -15.45 8.69 -7.19
N ILE A 180 -15.42 9.95 -7.66
CA ILE A 180 -14.18 10.72 -7.77
C ILE A 180 -13.67 11.03 -6.36
N VAL A 181 -14.58 11.44 -5.47
CA VAL A 181 -14.28 11.71 -4.06
C VAL A 181 -13.83 10.43 -3.35
N THR A 182 -14.50 9.30 -3.56
CA THR A 182 -14.08 8.04 -2.94
C THR A 182 -12.75 7.54 -3.49
N GLY A 183 -12.49 7.64 -4.80
CA GLY A 183 -11.19 7.30 -5.39
C GLY A 183 -10.05 8.19 -4.85
N ALA A 184 -10.34 9.47 -4.61
CA ALA A 184 -9.43 10.37 -3.91
C ALA A 184 -9.16 9.92 -2.46
N LEU A 185 -10.19 9.57 -1.69
CA LEU A 185 -10.05 9.05 -0.33
C LEU A 185 -9.29 7.71 -0.27
N VAL A 186 -9.50 6.82 -1.26
CA VAL A 186 -8.75 5.57 -1.39
C VAL A 186 -7.28 5.87 -1.68
N SER A 187 -6.98 6.80 -2.59
CA SER A 187 -5.59 7.21 -2.89
C SER A 187 -4.89 7.80 -1.65
N TYR A 188 -5.61 8.64 -0.89
CA TYR A 188 -5.10 9.18 0.37
C TYR A 188 -4.83 8.08 1.39
N SER A 189 -5.80 7.19 1.61
CA SER A 189 -5.70 6.09 2.58
C SER A 189 -4.59 5.11 2.20
N HIS A 190 -4.40 4.89 0.89
CA HIS A 190 -3.31 4.10 0.35
C HIS A 190 -1.96 4.70 0.75
N GLY A 191 -1.69 5.96 0.41
CA GLY A 191 -0.43 6.62 0.77
C GLY A 191 -0.21 6.74 2.28
N ALA A 192 -1.29 6.88 3.06
CA ALA A 192 -1.21 6.87 4.51
C ALA A 192 -0.81 5.50 5.09
N ASN A 193 -1.21 4.41 4.46
CA ASN A 193 -0.87 3.05 4.87
C ASN A 193 0.53 2.64 4.36
N ASP A 194 0.89 3.09 3.16
CA ASP A 194 2.08 2.64 2.44
C ASP A 194 3.32 3.51 2.68
N ALA A 195 3.23 4.50 3.57
CA ALA A 195 4.38 5.20 4.15
C ALA A 195 5.11 4.33 5.20
N GLN A 196 5.47 3.11 4.80
CA GLN A 196 6.00 2.02 5.62
C GLN A 196 7.52 1.87 5.53
#